data_AF-A0A380P6Y5-F1
#
_entry.id   AF-A0A380P6Y5-F1
#
_cell.length_a   1.000
_cell.length_b   1.000
_cell.length_c   1.000
_cell.angle_alpha   90.00
_cell.angle_beta   90.00
_cell.angle_gamma   90.00
#
_symmetry.space_group_name_H-M   'P 1'
#
loop_
_entity.id
_entity.type
_entity.pdbx_description
1 polymer ?
#
loop_
_entity_poly.entity_id
_entity_poly.type
_entity_poly.pdbx_seq_one_letter_code
_entity_poly.pdbx_strand_id
1 'polypeptide(L)'
;MYDVTGIDVRVLSGDQEAYYDYLGAMCALDVDNAWLLDTGGASVELVGIEERMAANFISLPFGAVNLAEKFHLNDPMISDQN
;
A
#
# COMPACT_ATOMS: atom_id res chain seq x y z
N MET A 1 17.31 -16.41 -2.03
CA MET A 1 16.80 -15.47 -3.06
C MET A 1 17.92 -15.06 -3.99
N TYR A 2 19.00 -14.43 -3.49
CA TYR A 2 20.19 -14.11 -4.30
C TYR A 2 20.78 -15.34 -5.01
N ASP A 3 20.98 -16.47 -4.32
CA ASP A 3 21.58 -17.67 -4.92
C ASP A 3 20.78 -18.26 -6.10
N VAL A 4 19.48 -17.97 -6.17
CA VAL A 4 18.58 -18.49 -7.21
C VAL A 4 18.35 -17.45 -8.31
N THR A 5 18.42 -16.16 -7.99
CA THR A 5 18.02 -15.07 -8.90
C THR A 5 19.18 -14.18 -9.35
N GLY A 6 20.30 -14.18 -8.62
CA GLY A 6 21.38 -13.22 -8.75
C GLY A 6 21.02 -11.79 -8.33
N ILE A 7 19.84 -11.58 -7.71
CA ILE A 7 19.31 -10.27 -7.34
C ILE A 7 19.39 -10.09 -5.82
N ASP A 8 20.00 -8.98 -5.41
CA ASP A 8 19.97 -8.55 -4.01
C ASP A 8 18.68 -7.77 -3.75
N VAL A 9 17.90 -8.24 -2.77
CA VAL A 9 16.58 -7.67 -2.46
C VAL A 9 16.68 -6.88 -1.17
N ARG A 10 16.41 -5.59 -1.28
CA ARG A 10 16.34 -4.67 -0.14
C ARG A 10 14.90 -4.55 0.34
N VAL A 11 14.67 -4.85 1.62
CA VAL A 11 13.39 -4.60 2.28
C VAL A 11 13.25 -3.11 2.57
N LEU A 12 12.09 -2.54 2.26
CA LEU A 12 11.74 -1.15 2.52
C LEU A 12 10.96 -1.03 3.83
N SER A 13 11.03 0.13 4.48
CA SER A 13 10.02 0.50 5.49
C SER A 13 8.72 0.93 4.82
N GLY A 14 7.59 0.91 5.55
CA GLY A 14 6.31 1.39 5.02
C GLY A 14 6.36 2.85 4.52
N ASP A 15 7.08 3.73 5.23
CA ASP A 15 7.27 5.12 4.77
C ASP A 15 8.07 5.20 3.45
N GLN A 16 9.00 4.27 3.22
CA GLN A 16 9.75 4.20 1.96
C GLN A 16 8.88 3.67 0.83
N GLU A 17 8.01 2.70 1.09
CA GLU A 17 6.98 2.22 0.15
C GLU A 17 6.06 3.37 -0.27
N ALA A 18 5.44 4.05 0.70
CA ALA A 18 4.58 5.21 0.45
C ALA A 18 5.27 6.32 -0.37
N TYR A 19 6.57 6.56 -0.14
CA TYR A 19 7.35 7.50 -0.94
C TYR A 19 7.49 7.06 -2.39
N TYR A 20 7.78 5.78 -2.65
CA TYR A 20 7.93 5.27 -4.00
C TYR A 20 6.59 5.18 -4.74
N ASP A 21 5.48 4.92 -4.05
CA ASP A 21 4.13 4.95 -4.65
C ASP A 21 3.78 6.37 -5.09
N TYR A 22 4.04 7.36 -4.24
CA TYR A 22 3.92 8.77 -4.59
C TYR A 22 4.79 9.13 -5.81
N LEU A 23 6.05 8.70 -5.83
CA LEU A 23 6.96 8.99 -6.95
C LEU A 23 6.41 8.41 -8.25
N GLY A 24 5.93 7.16 -8.23
CA GLY A 24 5.28 6.52 -9.37
C GLY A 24 4.02 7.27 -9.82
N ALA A 25 3.16 7.66 -8.88
CA ALA A 25 1.94 8.41 -9.16
C ALA A 25 2.23 9.78 -9.78
N MET A 26 3.19 10.55 -9.26
CA MET A 26 3.55 11.87 -9.83
C MET A 26 4.23 11.79 -11.19
N CYS A 27 4.86 10.66 -11.51
CA CYS A 27 5.39 10.39 -12.85
C CYS A 27 4.29 10.03 -13.86
N ALA A 28 3.21 9.41 -13.41
CA ALA A 28 2.16 8.87 -14.29
C ALA A 28 0.92 9.77 -14.41
N LEU A 29 0.63 10.55 -13.38
CA LEU A 29 -0.61 11.32 -13.25
C LEU A 29 -0.32 12.82 -13.25
N ASP A 30 -1.18 13.58 -13.92
CA ASP A 30 -1.16 15.03 -13.88
C ASP A 30 -2.13 15.54 -12.82
N VAL A 31 -1.67 15.57 -11.57
CA VAL A 31 -2.47 15.97 -10.41
C VAL A 31 -1.64 16.84 -9.46
N ASP A 32 -2.20 17.96 -9.04
CA ASP A 32 -1.51 18.91 -8.16
C ASP A 32 -1.79 18.66 -6.69
N ASN A 33 -3.05 18.45 -6.32
CA ASN A 33 -3.46 18.24 -4.93
C ASN A 33 -4.32 16.98 -4.85
N ALA A 34 -3.91 16.01 -4.04
CA ALA A 34 -4.58 14.72 -3.95
C ALA A 34 -4.25 14.00 -2.63
N TRP A 35 -5.04 12.98 -2.35
CA TRP A 35 -4.65 11.89 -1.46
C TRP A 35 -4.34 10.68 -2.31
N LEU A 36 -3.13 10.13 -2.16
CA LEU A 36 -2.78 8.81 -2.65
C LEU A 36 -3.11 7.79 -1.57
N LEU A 37 -3.83 6.74 -1.95
CA LEU A 37 -4.09 5.58 -1.11
C LEU A 37 -3.62 4.35 -1.87
N ASP A 38 -2.59 3.67 -1.36
CA ASP A 38 -2.21 2.34 -1.82
C ASP A 38 -2.70 1.30 -0.82
N THR A 39 -3.29 0.21 -1.32
CA THR A 39 -3.86 -0.85 -0.50
C THR A 39 -3.18 -2.17 -0.77
N GLY A 40 -2.29 -2.56 0.13
CA GLY A 40 -1.62 -3.86 0.11
C GLY A 40 -2.41 -4.96 0.84
N GLY A 41 -1.77 -6.13 0.92
CA GLY A 41 -2.31 -7.26 1.68
C GLY A 41 -2.21 -7.08 3.20
N ALA A 42 -1.13 -6.45 3.67
CA ALA A 42 -0.84 -6.31 5.09
C ALA A 42 -0.86 -4.85 5.60
N SER A 43 -0.71 -3.89 4.70
CA SER A 43 -0.67 -2.46 5.00
C SER A 43 -1.51 -1.65 4.02
N VAL A 44 -1.72 -0.39 4.39
CA VAL A 44 -2.30 0.65 3.56
C VAL A 44 -1.44 1.89 3.71
N GLU A 45 -0.99 2.44 2.60
CA GLU A 45 -0.14 3.62 2.53
C GLU A 45 -1.00 4.83 2.16
N LEU A 46 -0.82 5.93 2.88
CA LEU A 46 -1.53 7.17 2.64
C LEU A 46 -0.53 8.32 2.47
N VAL A 47 -0.65 9.04 1.36
CA VAL A 47 0.18 10.21 1.05
C VAL A 47 -0.69 11.42 0.78
N GLY A 48 -0.45 12.49 1.54
CA GLY A 48 -0.99 13.81 1.24
C GLY A 48 -0.12 14.48 0.19
N ILE A 49 -0.72 14.93 -0.91
CA ILE A 49 -0.02 15.59 -2.02
C ILE A 49 -0.54 17.01 -2.14
N GLU A 50 0.36 17.98 -2.05
CA GLU A 50 0.10 19.41 -2.19
C GLU A 50 1.10 20.00 -3.20
N GLU A 51 0.61 20.72 -4.20
CA GLU A 51 1.44 21.29 -5.28
C GLU A 51 2.41 20.26 -5.93
N ARG A 52 1.90 19.05 -6.17
CA ARG A 52 2.63 17.87 -6.68
C ARG A 52 3.73 17.35 -5.76
N MET A 53 3.82 17.86 -4.54
CA MET A 53 4.81 17.47 -3.54
C MET A 53 4.14 16.66 -2.45
N ALA A 54 4.80 15.61 -1.98
CA ALA A 54 4.30 14.90 -0.82
C ALA A 54 4.46 15.75 0.45
N ALA A 55 3.33 16.05 1.10
CA ALA A 55 3.27 16.80 2.34
C ALA A 55 3.43 15.88 3.57
N ASN A 56 2.85 14.67 3.51
CA ASN A 56 2.84 13.70 4.62
C ASN A 56 2.77 12.26 4.08
N PHE A 57 3.38 11.32 4.80
CA PHE A 57 3.30 9.89 4.54
C PHE A 57 2.93 9.14 5.82
N ILE A 58 2.11 8.10 5.69
CA ILE A 58 1.86 7.14 6.77
C ILE A 58 1.60 5.75 6.18
N SER A 59 2.16 4.73 6.82
CA SER A 59 1.79 3.33 6.58
C SER A 59 0.94 2.83 7.76
N LEU A 60 -0.26 2.36 7.44
CA LEU A 60 -1.20 1.80 8.40
C LEU A 60 -1.04 0.27 8.43
N PRO A 61 -0.95 -0.36 9.62
CA PRO A 61 -0.62 -1.78 9.74
C PRO A 61 -1.85 -2.69 9.56
N PHE A 62 -2.65 -2.45 8.52
CA PHE A 62 -3.74 -3.33 8.09
C PHE A 62 -3.90 -3.25 6.57
N GLY A 63 -4.32 -4.34 5.94
CA GLY A 63 -4.55 -4.47 4.50
C GLY A 63 -5.54 -5.59 4.19
N ALA A 64 -5.73 -5.91 2.92
CA ALA A 64 -6.81 -6.80 2.49
C ALA A 64 -6.74 -8.21 3.13
N VAL A 65 -5.55 -8.79 3.25
CA VAL A 65 -5.34 -10.17 3.73
C VAL A 65 -5.60 -10.25 5.24
N ASN A 66 -4.94 -9.41 6.03
CA ASN A 66 -5.10 -9.47 7.47
C ASN A 66 -6.49 -9.02 7.93
N LEU A 67 -7.16 -8.13 7.19
CA LEU A 67 -8.57 -7.82 7.42
C LEU A 67 -9.46 -9.03 7.08
N ALA A 68 -9.23 -9.69 5.95
CA ALA A 68 -10.00 -10.88 5.58
C ALA A 68 -9.85 -12.01 6.61
N GLU A 69 -8.64 -12.25 7.11
CA GLU A 69 -8.38 -13.21 8.18
C GLU A 69 -9.07 -12.80 9.49
N LYS A 70 -8.90 -11.55 9.92
CA LYS A 70 -9.47 -11.03 11.18
C LYS A 70 -10.99 -11.12 11.22
N PHE A 71 -11.64 -10.85 10.09
CA PHE A 71 -13.09 -10.85 9.97
C PHE A 71 -13.64 -12.15 9.38
N HIS A 72 -12.81 -13.17 9.18
CA HIS A 72 -13.18 -14.47 8.62
C HIS A 72 -13.94 -14.36 7.29
N LEU A 73 -13.58 -13.38 6.44
CA LEU A 73 -14.32 -13.09 5.21
C LEU A 73 -14.26 -14.23 4.18
N ASN A 74 -13.29 -15.15 4.33
CA ASN A 74 -13.17 -16.35 3.52
C ASN A 74 -13.93 -17.56 4.11
N ASP A 75 -14.60 -17.39 5.25
CA ASP A 75 -15.47 -18.43 5.81
C ASP A 75 -16.78 -18.49 5.01
N PRO A 76 -17.08 -19.62 4.34
CA PRO A 76 -18.32 -19.77 3.57
C PRO A 76 -19.59 -19.61 4.42
N MET A 77 -19.51 -19.74 5.75
CA MET A 77 -20.65 -19.50 6.65
C MET A 77 -21.04 -18.01 6.77
N ILE A 78 -20.15 -17.08 6.38
CA ILE A 78 -20.43 -15.64 6.39
C ILE A 78 -21.07 -15.18 5.06
N SER A 79 -20.78 -15.87 3.94
CA SER A 79 -21.33 -15.52 2.62
C SER A 79 -22.83 -15.84 2.43
N ASP A 80 -23.40 -16.70 3.29
CA ASP A 80 -24.79 -17.15 3.20
C ASP A 80 -25.79 -16.29 4.02
N GLN A 81 -25.37 -15.14 4.56
CA GLN A 81 -26.24 -14.23 5.32
C GLN A 81 -26.84 -13.06 4.53
N ASN A 82 -26.74 -13.04 3.19
CA ASN A 82 -27.34 -12.01 2.33
C ASN A 82 -28.40 -12.56 1.36
#